data_AF-A0ABD5NMB8-F1
#
_entry.id   AF-A0ABD5NMB8-F1
#
_cell.length_a   1.000
_cell.length_b   1.000
_cell.length_c   1.000
_cell.angle_alpha   90.00
_cell.angle_beta   90.00
_cell.angle_gamma   90.00
#
_symmetry.space_group_name_H-M   'P 1'
#
loop_
_entity.id
_entity.type
_entity.pdbx_description
1 polymer ?
#
loop_
_entity_poly.entity_id
_entity_poly.type
_entity_poly.pdbx_seq_one_letter_code
_entity_poly.pdbx_strand_id
1 'polypeptide(L)'
;MNGRTLRRTAIDVYRIASEHEVTILAAAFAYYAFVSIVPTVVLALVVGSLVGGEQTAAEIVAVAGDAMPDVGAVLLTEVLTAESGRTQATVIALVVAAWGALKVFRGLSISFDRIYGTAVEKSFVDHLVDALVALVAVAGGLAAMIGLGFFLGIAAAYVPFGYVLGWTGLVASLVLVFLPVYYVLPPIDVSLREVVPGALFAAVGWSVLQIAFQFYAARAGQYDAYGAVGGILLLVTWLYLAGIVILFGAVLNVVLAERVTEDGTDELVARTGDGSTDTDR
;
A
#
# COMPACT_ATOMS: atom_id res chain seq x y z
N MET A 1 29.35 -7.85 -3.75
CA MET A 1 28.61 -7.21 -2.64
C MET A 1 29.61 -6.40 -1.84
N ASN A 2 29.70 -5.11 -2.15
CA ASN A 2 30.69 -4.21 -1.54
C ASN A 2 30.37 -4.02 -0.06
N GLY A 3 31.41 -4.08 0.79
CA GLY A 3 31.33 -4.02 2.25
C GLY A 3 30.89 -2.65 2.77
N ARG A 4 29.64 -2.25 2.51
CA ARG A 4 29.03 -1.13 3.24
C ARG A 4 28.77 -1.56 4.67
N THR A 5 29.12 -0.70 5.61
CA THR A 5 28.75 -0.91 7.01
C THR A 5 27.26 -0.64 7.16
N LEU A 6 26.55 -1.47 7.95
CA LEU A 6 25.11 -1.34 8.23
C LEU A 6 24.73 0.09 8.65
N ARG A 7 25.63 0.75 9.39
CA ARG A 7 25.51 2.15 9.81
C ARG A 7 25.41 3.12 8.63
N ARG A 8 26.23 2.96 7.58
CA ARG A 8 26.18 3.84 6.40
C ARG A 8 24.86 3.67 5.65
N THR A 9 24.44 2.43 5.40
CA THR A 9 23.15 2.14 4.77
C THR A 9 21.99 2.78 5.54
N ALA A 10 21.97 2.67 6.86
CA ALA A 10 20.92 3.29 7.68
C ALA A 10 20.92 4.83 7.58
N ILE A 11 22.11 5.45 7.57
CA ILE A 11 22.25 6.90 7.39
C ILE A 11 21.78 7.33 6.01
N ASP A 12 22.15 6.60 4.96
CA ASP A 12 21.75 6.89 3.59
C ASP A 12 20.24 6.77 3.41
N VAL A 13 19.64 5.70 3.94
CA VAL A 13 18.18 5.51 3.93
C VAL A 13 17.47 6.66 4.65
N TYR A 14 17.94 7.05 5.83
CA TYR A 14 17.34 8.17 6.56
C TYR A 14 17.45 9.49 5.81
N ARG A 15 18.64 9.78 5.25
CA ARG A 15 18.90 10.98 4.46
C ARG A 15 17.98 11.07 3.25
N ILE A 16 17.93 10.03 2.42
CA ILE A 16 17.13 9.99 1.20
C ILE A 16 15.63 10.02 1.54
N ALA A 17 15.21 9.32 2.58
CA ALA A 17 13.82 9.38 3.04
C ALA A 17 13.42 10.80 3.50
N SER A 18 14.36 11.54 4.10
CA SER A 18 14.13 12.94 4.48
C SER A 18 14.12 13.87 3.26
N GLU A 19 15.06 13.70 2.32
CA GLU A 19 15.16 14.51 1.09
C GLU A 19 13.92 14.38 0.20
N HIS A 20 13.34 13.18 0.12
CA HIS A 20 12.10 12.93 -0.63
C HIS A 20 10.82 13.11 0.19
N GLU A 21 10.92 13.64 1.42
CA GLU A 21 9.77 13.89 2.31
C GLU A 21 8.85 12.65 2.44
N VAL A 22 9.43 11.48 2.67
CA VAL A 22 8.71 10.20 2.69
C VAL A 22 7.53 10.19 3.67
N THR A 23 7.62 10.92 4.77
CA THR A 23 6.51 11.07 5.71
C THR A 23 5.33 11.82 5.09
N ILE A 24 5.57 12.87 4.29
CA ILE A 24 4.51 13.60 3.57
C ILE A 24 3.91 12.71 2.48
N LEU A 25 4.74 11.97 1.74
CA LEU A 25 4.27 10.98 0.76
C LEU A 25 3.41 9.89 1.42
N ALA A 26 3.80 9.40 2.61
CA ALA A 26 3.02 8.44 3.38
C ALA A 26 1.67 9.01 3.85
N ALA A 27 1.62 10.31 4.20
CA ALA A 27 0.36 10.98 4.53
C ALA A 27 -0.57 11.09 3.30
N ALA A 28 -0.02 11.41 2.13
CA ALA A 28 -0.78 11.43 0.88
C ALA A 28 -1.31 10.03 0.54
N PHE A 29 -0.48 9.00 0.67
CA PHE A 29 -0.91 7.60 0.56
C PHE A 29 -2.06 7.28 1.51
N ALA A 30 -1.94 7.63 2.79
CA ALA A 30 -2.97 7.35 3.79
C ALA A 30 -4.30 8.02 3.45
N TYR A 31 -4.26 9.28 2.99
CA TYR A 31 -5.45 9.97 2.49
C TYR A 31 -6.08 9.25 1.30
N TYR A 32 -5.28 8.89 0.28
CA TYR A 32 -5.79 8.18 -0.89
C TYR A 32 -6.34 6.80 -0.54
N ALA A 33 -5.67 6.07 0.35
CA ALA A 33 -6.12 4.78 0.86
C ALA A 33 -7.45 4.92 1.59
N PHE A 34 -7.58 5.88 2.51
CA PHE A 34 -8.80 6.13 3.25
C PHE A 34 -9.98 6.49 2.32
N VAL A 35 -9.76 7.40 1.36
CA VAL A 35 -10.78 7.79 0.37
C VAL A 35 -11.15 6.64 -0.57
N SER A 36 -10.24 5.68 -0.79
CA SER A 36 -10.50 4.51 -1.65
C SER A 36 -11.35 3.42 -1.00
N ILE A 37 -11.58 3.45 0.32
CA ILE A 37 -12.30 2.38 1.04
C ILE A 37 -13.72 2.22 0.49
N VAL A 38 -14.50 3.31 0.46
CA VAL A 38 -15.90 3.27 0.02
C VAL A 38 -16.01 2.77 -1.44
N PRO A 39 -15.28 3.36 -2.41
CA PRO A 39 -15.25 2.85 -3.78
C PRO A 39 -14.83 1.37 -3.89
N THR A 40 -13.86 0.93 -3.09
CA THR A 40 -13.36 -0.45 -3.10
C THR A 40 -14.41 -1.43 -2.60
N VAL A 41 -15.12 -1.09 -1.53
CA VAL A 41 -16.21 -1.92 -0.99
C VAL A 41 -17.34 -2.05 -2.00
N VAL A 42 -17.77 -0.93 -2.61
CA VAL A 42 -18.78 -0.94 -3.68
C VAL A 42 -18.35 -1.81 -4.85
N LEU A 43 -17.11 -1.68 -5.30
CA LEU A 43 -16.57 -2.50 -6.38
C LEU A 43 -16.55 -3.99 -6.01
N ALA A 44 -16.09 -4.33 -4.81
CA ALA A 44 -16.06 -5.71 -4.31
C ALA A 44 -17.46 -6.33 -4.24
N LEU A 45 -18.46 -5.57 -3.81
CA LEU A 45 -19.86 -6.01 -3.77
C LEU A 45 -20.42 -6.30 -5.17
N VAL A 46 -20.21 -5.40 -6.13
CA VAL A 46 -20.71 -5.59 -7.49
C VAL A 46 -19.99 -6.74 -8.18
N VAL A 47 -18.68 -6.86 -8.03
CA VAL A 47 -17.93 -8.00 -8.61
C VAL A 47 -18.34 -9.31 -7.92
N GLY A 48 -18.48 -9.30 -6.59
CA GLY A 48 -18.89 -10.46 -5.81
C GLY A 48 -20.29 -10.95 -6.16
N SER A 49 -21.24 -10.03 -6.39
CA SER A 49 -22.60 -10.39 -6.82
C SER A 49 -22.65 -10.97 -8.23
N LEU A 50 -21.83 -10.44 -9.15
CA LEU A 50 -21.76 -10.92 -10.54
C LEU A 50 -21.08 -12.28 -10.66
N VAL A 51 -20.04 -12.56 -9.86
CA VAL A 51 -19.25 -13.80 -9.96
C VAL A 51 -19.79 -14.91 -9.05
N GLY A 52 -20.22 -14.55 -7.84
CA GLY A 52 -20.57 -15.51 -6.77
C GLY A 52 -22.06 -15.54 -6.38
N GLY A 53 -22.92 -14.80 -7.07
CA GLY A 53 -24.37 -14.74 -6.82
C GLY A 53 -24.75 -14.06 -5.50
N GLU A 54 -26.03 -14.16 -5.14
CA GLU A 54 -26.63 -13.47 -3.98
C GLU A 54 -25.99 -13.84 -2.63
N GLN A 55 -25.54 -15.10 -2.47
CA GLN A 55 -24.91 -15.57 -1.24
C GLN A 55 -23.55 -14.88 -0.97
N THR A 56 -22.71 -14.76 -2.00
CA THR A 56 -21.41 -14.08 -1.89
C THR A 56 -21.61 -12.58 -1.65
N ALA A 57 -22.61 -11.98 -2.30
CA ALA A 57 -22.98 -10.59 -2.04
C ALA A 57 -23.43 -10.37 -0.59
N ALA A 58 -24.26 -11.26 -0.04
CA ALA A 58 -24.73 -11.17 1.35
C ALA A 58 -23.60 -11.30 2.37
N GLU A 59 -22.60 -12.15 2.12
CA GLU A 59 -21.41 -12.27 2.99
C GLU A 59 -20.55 -11.00 2.95
N ILE A 60 -20.33 -10.41 1.76
CA ILE A 60 -19.59 -9.14 1.64
C ILE A 60 -20.35 -8.01 2.34
N VAL A 61 -21.69 -7.98 2.24
CA VAL A 61 -22.55 -7.03 2.95
C VAL A 61 -22.47 -7.21 4.46
N ALA A 62 -22.47 -8.44 4.96
CA ALA A 62 -22.36 -8.71 6.39
C ALA A 62 -21.02 -8.21 6.95
N VAL A 63 -19.92 -8.43 6.22
CA VAL A 63 -18.58 -7.96 6.60
C VAL A 63 -18.46 -6.43 6.46
N ALA A 64 -19.04 -5.84 5.41
CA ALA A 64 -18.99 -4.41 5.16
C ALA A 64 -19.92 -3.61 6.08
N GLY A 65 -21.09 -4.14 6.42
CA GLY A 65 -22.09 -3.51 7.27
C GLY A 65 -21.64 -3.33 8.72
N ASP A 66 -20.85 -4.29 9.23
CA ASP A 66 -20.19 -4.15 10.54
C ASP A 66 -19.04 -3.12 10.53
N ALA A 67 -18.50 -2.81 9.34
CA ALA A 67 -17.32 -1.97 9.18
C ALA A 67 -17.60 -0.55 8.66
N MET A 68 -18.81 -0.27 8.12
CA MET A 68 -19.17 1.01 7.52
C MET A 68 -20.20 1.78 8.37
N PRO A 69 -20.09 3.13 8.47
CA PRO A 69 -21.19 3.97 8.93
C PRO A 69 -22.42 3.83 8.00
N ASP A 70 -23.61 4.11 8.53
CA ASP A 70 -24.94 3.96 7.88
C ASP A 70 -25.02 4.42 6.41
N VAL A 71 -24.19 5.39 6.01
CA VAL A 71 -24.09 5.92 4.63
C VAL A 71 -23.70 4.86 3.60
N GLY A 72 -22.86 3.88 3.95
CA GLY A 72 -22.47 2.79 3.04
C GLY A 72 -23.62 1.80 2.80
N ALA A 73 -24.44 1.55 3.83
CA ALA A 73 -25.58 0.64 3.77
C ALA A 73 -26.74 1.21 2.93
N VAL A 74 -26.94 2.52 2.92
CA VAL A 74 -27.94 3.21 2.08
C VAL A 74 -27.58 3.13 0.60
N LEU A 75 -26.31 3.37 0.25
CA LEU A 75 -25.85 3.24 -1.14
C LEU A 75 -25.94 1.78 -1.62
N LEU A 76 -25.70 0.83 -0.72
CA LEU A 76 -25.80 -0.60 -0.97
C LEU A 76 -27.24 -1.04 -1.25
N THR A 77 -28.21 -0.62 -0.44
CA THR A 77 -29.62 -0.93 -0.67
C THR A 77 -30.10 -0.28 -1.96
N GLU A 78 -29.74 0.97 -2.25
CA GLU A 78 -30.09 1.61 -3.53
C GLU A 78 -29.53 0.87 -4.76
N VAL A 79 -28.30 0.35 -4.70
CA VAL A 79 -27.71 -0.43 -5.79
C VAL A 79 -28.39 -1.80 -5.96
N LEU A 80 -28.76 -2.46 -4.85
CA LEU A 80 -29.38 -3.79 -4.86
C LEU A 80 -30.89 -3.75 -5.14
N THR A 81 -31.60 -2.68 -4.75
CA THR A 81 -33.04 -2.52 -4.99
C THR A 81 -33.36 -1.69 -6.23
N ALA A 82 -32.35 -1.24 -6.99
CA ALA A 82 -32.57 -0.59 -8.27
C ALA A 82 -33.22 -1.56 -9.25
N GLU A 83 -34.54 -1.46 -9.42
CA GLU A 83 -35.27 -2.19 -10.45
C GLU A 83 -34.65 -1.91 -11.83
N SER A 84 -34.49 -2.99 -12.59
CA SER A 84 -34.00 -3.08 -13.96
C SER A 84 -34.37 -1.87 -14.82
N GLY A 85 -33.45 -0.91 -14.93
CA GLY A 85 -33.76 0.36 -15.59
C GLY A 85 -32.62 1.38 -15.66
N ARG A 86 -31.38 0.94 -15.92
CA ARG A 86 -30.30 1.67 -16.66
C ARG A 86 -28.97 0.94 -16.46
N THR A 87 -28.63 0.03 -17.38
CA THR A 87 -27.25 -0.49 -17.54
C THR A 87 -26.23 0.66 -17.50
N GLN A 88 -26.61 1.84 -18.00
CA GLN A 88 -25.80 3.05 -17.97
C GLN A 88 -25.50 3.58 -16.56
N ALA A 89 -26.45 3.52 -15.61
CA ALA A 89 -26.24 3.98 -14.24
C ALA A 89 -25.33 3.02 -13.45
N THR A 90 -25.52 1.71 -13.63
CA THR A 90 -24.63 0.68 -13.08
C THR A 90 -23.21 0.82 -13.63
N VAL A 91 -23.07 1.07 -14.94
CA VAL A 91 -21.75 1.30 -15.57
C VAL A 91 -21.09 2.56 -15.00
N ILE A 92 -21.82 3.65 -14.82
CA ILE A 92 -21.26 4.88 -14.23
C ILE A 92 -20.83 4.64 -12.78
N ALA A 93 -21.65 3.97 -11.97
CA ALA A 93 -21.31 3.63 -10.59
C ALA A 93 -20.06 2.75 -10.51
N LEU A 94 -19.95 1.75 -11.40
CA LEU A 94 -18.77 0.90 -11.53
C LEU A 94 -17.51 1.69 -11.92
N VAL A 95 -17.62 2.63 -12.86
CA VAL A 95 -16.48 3.47 -13.26
C VAL A 95 -16.05 4.38 -12.11
N VAL A 96 -16.99 4.98 -11.37
CA VAL A 96 -16.68 5.81 -10.20
C VAL A 96 -16.06 4.98 -9.07
N ALA A 97 -16.58 3.78 -8.82
CA ALA A 97 -16.06 2.86 -7.83
C ALA A 97 -14.64 2.38 -8.19
N ALA A 98 -14.43 1.97 -9.44
CA ALA A 98 -13.11 1.60 -9.94
C ALA A 98 -12.13 2.77 -9.84
N TRP A 99 -12.50 3.96 -10.32
CA TRP A 99 -11.66 5.16 -10.23
C TRP A 99 -11.27 5.49 -8.79
N GLY A 100 -12.21 5.37 -7.86
CA GLY A 100 -11.95 5.59 -6.44
C GLY A 100 -11.04 4.53 -5.83
N ALA A 101 -11.21 3.25 -6.21
CA ALA A 101 -10.38 2.14 -5.76
C ALA A 101 -8.93 2.30 -6.27
N LEU A 102 -8.74 2.85 -7.47
CA LEU A 102 -7.40 3.11 -8.02
C LEU A 102 -6.62 4.22 -7.31
N LYS A 103 -7.26 5.05 -6.48
CA LYS A 103 -6.58 6.17 -5.80
C LYS A 103 -5.44 5.70 -4.89
N VAL A 104 -5.59 4.57 -4.19
CA VAL A 104 -4.54 4.03 -3.32
C VAL A 104 -3.28 3.67 -4.12
N PHE A 105 -3.45 3.07 -5.31
CA PHE A 105 -2.35 2.78 -6.23
C PHE A 105 -1.71 4.07 -6.76
N ARG A 106 -2.51 5.08 -7.10
CA ARG A 106 -1.98 6.39 -7.50
C ARG A 106 -1.11 7.02 -6.43
N GLY A 107 -1.54 6.95 -5.16
CA GLY A 107 -0.75 7.44 -4.03
C GLY A 107 0.61 6.74 -3.91
N LEU A 108 0.64 5.42 -4.05
CA LEU A 108 1.89 4.65 -4.04
C LEU A 108 2.74 4.93 -5.29
N SER A 109 2.16 4.94 -6.49
CA SER A 109 2.88 5.20 -7.75
C SER A 109 3.60 6.55 -7.69
N ILE A 110 2.90 7.63 -7.34
CA ILE A 110 3.49 8.98 -7.22
C ILE A 110 4.65 8.97 -6.21
N SER A 111 4.47 8.24 -5.09
CA SER A 111 5.50 8.14 -4.07
C SER A 111 6.73 7.38 -4.55
N PHE A 112 6.53 6.27 -5.28
CA PHE A 112 7.61 5.51 -5.90
C PHE A 112 8.32 6.34 -6.98
N ASP A 113 7.58 7.00 -7.87
CA ASP A 113 8.15 7.88 -8.89
C ASP A 113 9.06 8.95 -8.25
N ARG A 114 8.60 9.56 -7.15
CA ARG A 114 9.38 10.55 -6.39
C ARG A 114 10.63 9.96 -5.73
N ILE A 115 10.53 8.77 -5.12
CA ILE A 115 11.64 8.10 -4.42
C ILE A 115 12.70 7.59 -5.40
N TYR A 116 12.30 7.10 -6.57
CA TYR A 116 13.23 6.64 -7.61
C TYR A 116 13.83 7.78 -8.44
N GLY A 117 13.39 9.02 -8.22
CA GLY A 117 14.03 10.22 -8.76
C GLY A 117 13.84 10.44 -10.27
N THR A 118 12.97 9.68 -10.93
CA THR A 118 12.76 9.79 -12.37
C THR A 118 11.41 10.41 -12.69
N ALA A 119 11.40 11.47 -13.48
CA ALA A 119 10.21 12.02 -14.11
C ALA A 119 9.89 11.25 -15.41
N VAL A 120 9.76 9.92 -15.34
CA VAL A 120 9.22 9.18 -16.49
C VAL A 120 7.75 9.54 -16.60
N GLU A 121 7.38 10.29 -17.63
CA GLU A 121 5.99 10.56 -17.98
C GLU A 121 5.33 9.25 -18.46
N LYS A 122 4.89 8.42 -17.51
CA LYS A 122 4.02 7.27 -17.80
C LYS A 122 2.67 7.79 -18.29
N SER A 123 2.13 7.19 -19.33
CA SER A 123 0.79 7.52 -19.78
C SER A 123 -0.25 7.09 -18.73
N PHE A 124 -1.45 7.66 -18.77
CA PHE A 124 -2.55 7.22 -17.90
C PHE A 124 -2.84 5.71 -18.04
N VAL A 125 -2.63 5.16 -19.23
CA VAL A 125 -2.84 3.73 -19.51
C VAL A 125 -1.78 2.88 -18.82
N ASP A 126 -0.52 3.33 -18.81
CA ASP A 126 0.57 2.61 -18.14
C ASP A 126 0.32 2.55 -16.62
N HIS A 127 -0.09 3.66 -16.00
CA HIS A 127 -0.47 3.67 -14.59
C HIS A 127 -1.66 2.75 -14.28
N LEU A 128 -2.63 2.64 -15.21
CA LEU A 128 -3.77 1.74 -15.07
C LEU A 128 -3.34 0.27 -15.17
N VAL A 129 -2.45 -0.07 -16.11
CA VAL A 129 -1.91 -1.41 -16.26
C VAL A 129 -1.07 -1.79 -15.03
N ASP A 130 -0.18 -0.90 -14.58
CA ASP A 130 0.62 -1.12 -13.37
C ASP A 130 -0.25 -1.33 -12.13
N ALA A 131 -1.32 -0.53 -11.98
CA ALA A 131 -2.29 -0.69 -10.89
C ALA A 131 -3.01 -2.05 -10.96
N LEU A 132 -3.44 -2.47 -12.15
CA LEU A 132 -4.10 -3.78 -12.35
C LEU A 132 -3.15 -4.95 -12.11
N VAL A 133 -1.92 -4.88 -12.62
CA VAL A 133 -0.90 -5.92 -12.41
C VAL A 133 -0.54 -6.01 -10.94
N ALA A 134 -0.32 -4.87 -10.27
CA ALA A 134 -0.07 -4.84 -8.84
C ALA A 134 -1.27 -5.39 -8.04
N LEU A 135 -2.50 -5.05 -8.41
CA LEU A 135 -3.70 -5.60 -7.78
C LEU A 135 -3.81 -7.12 -7.94
N VAL A 136 -3.66 -7.63 -9.16
CA VAL A 136 -3.71 -9.08 -9.43
C VAL A 136 -2.60 -9.80 -8.69
N ALA A 137 -1.40 -9.23 -8.64
CA ALA A 137 -0.27 -9.84 -7.99
C ALA A 137 -0.37 -9.77 -6.45
N VAL A 138 -0.91 -8.70 -5.88
CA VAL A 138 -1.27 -8.63 -4.45
C VAL A 138 -2.36 -9.65 -4.12
N ALA A 139 -3.41 -9.76 -4.96
CA ALA A 139 -4.45 -10.77 -4.78
C ALA A 139 -3.88 -12.21 -4.87
N GLY A 140 -2.97 -12.46 -5.82
CA GLY A 140 -2.24 -13.73 -5.92
C GLY A 140 -1.34 -13.99 -4.71
N GLY A 141 -0.65 -12.96 -4.21
CA GLY A 141 0.14 -13.03 -2.98
C GLY A 141 -0.72 -13.33 -1.75
N LEU A 142 -1.91 -12.74 -1.65
CA LEU A 142 -2.88 -13.03 -0.59
C LEU A 142 -3.42 -14.45 -0.70
N ALA A 143 -3.76 -14.92 -1.90
CA ALA A 143 -4.18 -16.30 -2.12
C ALA A 143 -3.08 -17.30 -1.75
N ALA A 144 -1.82 -17.01 -2.12
CA ALA A 144 -0.66 -17.78 -1.73
C ALA A 144 -0.44 -17.77 -0.22
N MET A 145 -0.63 -16.62 0.44
CA MET A 145 -0.58 -16.49 1.91
C MET A 145 -1.65 -17.35 2.59
N ILE A 146 -2.90 -17.34 2.10
CA ILE A 146 -3.99 -18.17 2.63
C ILE A 146 -3.65 -19.65 2.44
N GLY A 147 -3.21 -20.04 1.25
CA GLY A 147 -2.77 -21.41 0.97
C GLY A 147 -1.63 -21.85 1.88
N LEU A 148 -0.59 -21.04 2.01
CA LEU A 148 0.56 -21.31 2.87
C LEU A 148 0.14 -21.40 4.35
N GLY A 149 -0.74 -20.51 4.81
CA GLY A 149 -1.31 -20.56 6.16
C GLY A 149 -2.07 -21.86 6.45
N PHE A 150 -2.89 -22.31 5.49
CA PHE A 150 -3.60 -23.60 5.59
C PHE A 150 -2.63 -24.79 5.68
N PHE A 151 -1.64 -24.85 4.80
CA PHE A 151 -0.62 -25.90 4.81
C PHE A 151 0.22 -25.90 6.09
N LEU A 152 0.65 -24.72 6.56
CA LEU A 152 1.42 -24.58 7.80
C LEU A 152 0.58 -24.94 9.04
N GLY A 153 -0.72 -24.63 9.04
CA GLY A 153 -1.64 -25.02 10.12
C GLY A 153 -1.76 -26.54 10.25
N ILE A 154 -1.83 -27.26 9.12
CA ILE A 154 -1.80 -28.72 9.11
C ILE A 154 -0.43 -29.25 9.58
N ALA A 155 0.67 -28.69 9.06
CA ALA A 155 2.02 -29.14 9.38
C ALA A 155 2.39 -28.91 10.86
N ALA A 156 1.92 -27.81 11.46
CA ALA A 156 2.16 -27.47 12.87
C ALA A 156 1.54 -28.50 13.84
N ALA A 157 0.52 -29.26 13.42
CA ALA A 157 -0.04 -30.35 14.20
C ALA A 157 0.91 -31.55 14.36
N TYR A 158 1.95 -31.65 13.50
CA TYR A 158 2.85 -32.80 13.43
C TYR A 158 4.31 -32.48 13.78
N VAL A 159 4.65 -31.20 14.04
CA VAL A 159 6.04 -30.75 14.24
C VAL A 159 6.19 -29.97 15.55
N PRO A 160 7.10 -30.36 16.47
CA PRO A 160 7.46 -29.52 17.60
C PRO A 160 8.12 -28.24 17.05
N PHE A 161 7.83 -27.05 17.60
CA PHE A 161 8.24 -25.71 17.10
C PHE A 161 7.31 -24.97 16.11
N GLY A 162 6.01 -25.30 16.06
CA GLY A 162 5.02 -24.61 15.22
C GLY A 162 4.99 -23.06 15.34
N TYR A 163 5.39 -22.49 16.47
CA TYR A 163 5.48 -21.03 16.66
C TYR A 163 6.57 -20.35 15.81
N VAL A 164 7.75 -20.97 15.64
CA VAL A 164 8.85 -20.41 14.82
C VAL A 164 8.50 -20.53 13.33
N LEU A 165 7.85 -21.63 12.93
CA LEU A 165 7.26 -21.77 11.60
C LEU A 165 6.15 -20.73 11.35
N GLY A 166 5.36 -20.40 12.37
CA GLY A 166 4.30 -19.40 12.26
C GLY A 166 4.83 -18.01 11.94
N TRP A 167 5.83 -17.52 12.68
CA TRP A 167 6.40 -16.19 12.46
C TRP A 167 7.17 -16.08 11.13
N THR A 168 8.01 -17.08 10.83
CA THR A 168 8.75 -17.11 9.56
C THR A 168 7.82 -17.29 8.37
N GLY A 169 6.78 -18.12 8.50
CA GLY A 169 5.71 -18.28 7.52
C GLY A 169 4.92 -17.00 7.29
N LEU A 170 4.60 -16.25 8.34
CA LEU A 170 3.93 -14.95 8.25
C LEU A 170 4.79 -13.95 7.46
N VAL A 171 6.06 -13.78 7.83
CA VAL A 171 6.97 -12.86 7.13
C VAL A 171 7.17 -13.29 5.68
N ALA A 172 7.38 -14.57 5.42
CA ALA A 172 7.52 -15.10 4.05
C ALA A 172 6.26 -14.83 3.22
N SER A 173 5.07 -15.04 3.80
CA SER A 173 3.80 -14.75 3.14
C SER A 173 3.65 -13.26 2.82
N LEU A 174 3.97 -12.39 3.79
CA LEU A 174 3.92 -10.94 3.58
C LEU A 174 4.93 -10.49 2.53
N VAL A 175 6.11 -11.12 2.45
CA VAL A 175 7.06 -10.86 1.35
C VAL A 175 6.42 -11.19 0.01
N LEU A 176 5.71 -12.31 -0.12
CA LEU A 176 5.00 -12.66 -1.37
C LEU A 176 3.91 -11.64 -1.73
N VAL A 177 3.25 -11.03 -0.73
CA VAL A 177 2.25 -9.98 -0.94
C VAL A 177 2.90 -8.65 -1.36
N PHE A 178 4.02 -8.27 -0.75
CA PHE A 178 4.68 -6.99 -1.01
C PHE A 178 5.59 -7.01 -2.24
N LEU A 179 6.17 -8.16 -2.60
CA LEU A 179 7.13 -8.27 -3.69
C LEU A 179 6.61 -7.70 -5.03
N PRO A 180 5.36 -7.96 -5.45
CA PRO A 180 4.84 -7.38 -6.68
C PRO A 180 4.71 -5.85 -6.63
N VAL A 181 4.36 -5.30 -5.46
CA VAL A 181 4.28 -3.84 -5.28
C VAL A 181 5.64 -3.21 -5.54
N TYR A 182 6.71 -3.79 -4.99
CA TYR A 182 8.07 -3.30 -5.22
C TYR A 182 8.63 -3.57 -6.61
N TYR A 183 8.08 -4.54 -7.34
CA TYR A 183 8.52 -4.89 -8.68
C TYR A 183 7.81 -4.07 -9.77
N VAL A 184 6.52 -3.75 -9.57
CA VAL A 184 5.66 -3.12 -10.58
C VAL A 184 5.63 -1.60 -10.45
N LEU A 185 5.62 -1.07 -9.22
CA LEU A 185 5.47 0.37 -9.01
C LEU A 185 6.67 1.23 -9.38
N PRO A 186 7.94 0.77 -9.31
CA PRO A 186 9.05 1.60 -9.74
C PRO A 186 8.87 2.10 -11.19
N PRO A 187 9.25 3.35 -11.49
CA PRO A 187 9.18 3.91 -12.84
C PRO A 187 10.22 3.35 -13.82
N ILE A 188 11.08 2.45 -13.35
CA ILE A 188 12.24 1.92 -14.05
C ILE A 188 12.30 0.40 -13.89
N ASP A 189 12.97 -0.26 -14.84
CA ASP A 189 13.17 -1.71 -14.76
C ASP A 189 14.01 -2.07 -13.52
N VAL A 190 13.43 -2.94 -12.69
CA VAL A 190 14.05 -3.46 -11.47
C VAL A 190 14.14 -4.98 -11.55
N SER A 191 15.25 -5.53 -11.06
CA SER A 191 15.40 -6.97 -10.90
C SER A 191 14.82 -7.43 -9.57
N LEU A 192 14.40 -8.70 -9.50
CA LEU A 192 13.91 -9.30 -8.24
C LEU A 192 14.90 -9.17 -7.08
N ARG A 193 16.21 -9.20 -7.36
CA ARG A 193 17.25 -9.08 -6.34
C ARG A 193 17.31 -7.69 -5.70
N GLU A 194 16.93 -6.65 -6.45
CA GLU A 194 16.93 -5.27 -5.96
C GLU A 194 15.69 -4.97 -5.11
N VAL A 195 14.57 -5.66 -5.35
CA VAL A 195 13.30 -5.36 -4.69
C VAL A 195 13.01 -6.19 -3.44
N VAL A 196 13.60 -7.39 -3.36
CA VAL A 196 13.44 -8.31 -2.21
C VAL A 196 13.81 -7.68 -0.86
N PRO A 197 14.91 -6.91 -0.71
CA PRO A 197 15.26 -6.28 0.57
C PRO A 197 14.15 -5.37 1.13
N GLY A 198 13.56 -4.54 0.27
CA GLY A 198 12.45 -3.65 0.62
C GLY A 198 11.15 -4.40 0.89
N ALA A 199 10.86 -5.46 0.13
CA ALA A 199 9.73 -6.35 0.41
C ALA A 199 9.86 -7.02 1.78
N LEU A 200 11.07 -7.48 2.13
CA LEU A 200 11.35 -8.05 3.45
C LEU A 200 11.23 -7.01 4.56
N PHE A 201 11.77 -5.81 4.35
CA PHE A 201 11.62 -4.70 5.29
C PHE A 201 10.14 -4.38 5.55
N ALA A 202 9.34 -4.27 4.49
CA ALA A 202 7.91 -4.03 4.60
C ALA A 202 7.17 -5.17 5.32
N ALA A 203 7.49 -6.43 5.01
CA ALA A 203 6.89 -7.58 5.68
C ALA A 203 7.14 -7.58 7.19
N VAL A 204 8.38 -7.29 7.60
CA VAL A 204 8.75 -7.18 9.02
C VAL A 204 8.08 -5.97 9.67
N GLY A 205 8.17 -4.79 9.04
CA GLY A 205 7.54 -3.57 9.55
C GLY A 205 6.02 -3.69 9.68
N TRP A 206 5.38 -4.39 8.73
CA TRP A 206 3.95 -4.67 8.76
C TRP A 206 3.58 -5.58 9.93
N SER A 207 4.38 -6.60 10.21
CA SER A 207 4.18 -7.50 11.36
C SER A 207 4.32 -6.74 12.68
N VAL A 208 5.29 -5.82 12.78
CA VAL A 208 5.44 -4.93 13.93
C VAL A 208 4.22 -4.01 14.08
N LEU A 209 3.73 -3.45 12.97
CA LEU A 209 2.54 -2.59 12.96
C LEU A 209 1.28 -3.35 13.40
N GLN A 210 1.13 -4.62 13.00
CA GLN A 210 0.04 -5.48 13.46
C GLN A 210 0.10 -5.73 14.98
N ILE A 211 1.28 -6.04 15.53
CA ILE A 211 1.45 -6.20 16.98
C ILE A 211 1.08 -4.91 17.71
N ALA A 212 1.56 -3.76 17.21
CA ALA A 212 1.25 -2.47 17.80
C ALA A 212 -0.27 -2.20 17.80
N PHE A 213 -0.94 -2.51 16.69
CA PHE A 213 -2.39 -2.37 16.58
C PHE A 213 -3.15 -3.30 17.53
N GLN A 214 -2.74 -4.57 17.64
CA GLN A 214 -3.34 -5.52 18.59
C GLN A 214 -3.20 -5.05 20.04
N PHE A 215 -2.01 -4.54 20.40
CA PHE A 215 -1.76 -4.00 21.74
C PHE A 215 -2.63 -2.77 22.05
N TYR A 216 -2.81 -1.89 21.05
CA TYR A 216 -3.72 -0.75 21.13
C TYR A 216 -5.17 -1.22 21.28
N ALA A 217 -5.65 -2.10 20.40
CA ALA A 217 -7.04 -2.57 20.39
C ALA A 217 -7.43 -3.25 21.71
N ALA A 218 -6.51 -4.01 22.33
CA ALA A 218 -6.71 -4.63 23.63
C ALA A 218 -6.94 -3.63 24.78
N ARG A 219 -6.52 -2.36 24.61
CA ARG A 219 -6.68 -1.28 25.60
C ARG A 219 -7.75 -0.26 25.20
N ALA A 220 -8.00 -0.12 23.90
CA ALA A 220 -8.91 0.88 23.34
C ALA A 220 -10.36 0.71 23.82
N GLY A 221 -10.81 -0.53 24.05
CA GLY A 221 -12.16 -0.82 24.58
C GLY A 221 -12.44 -0.26 25.98
N GLN A 222 -11.42 0.26 26.68
CA GLN A 222 -11.56 0.94 27.97
C GLN A 222 -11.76 2.46 27.84
N TYR A 223 -11.56 3.01 26.63
CA TYR A 223 -11.56 4.45 26.33
C TYR A 223 -12.57 4.76 25.23
N ASP A 224 -13.85 4.59 25.52
CA ASP A 224 -14.97 4.81 24.59
C ASP A 224 -15.25 6.32 24.30
N ALA A 225 -14.29 7.19 24.60
CA ALA A 225 -14.50 8.64 24.68
C ALA A 225 -14.66 9.34 23.32
N TYR A 226 -14.28 8.69 22.22
CA TYR A 226 -14.20 9.34 20.90
C TYR A 226 -15.06 8.68 19.81
N GLY A 227 -15.77 7.59 20.11
CA GLY A 227 -16.70 6.91 19.20
C GLY A 227 -16.17 6.72 17.77
N ALA A 228 -17.00 6.97 16.78
CA ALA A 228 -16.65 6.83 15.35
C ALA A 228 -15.48 7.74 14.91
N VAL A 229 -15.34 8.94 15.49
CA VAL A 229 -14.25 9.88 15.14
C VAL A 229 -12.89 9.32 15.56
N GLY A 230 -12.82 8.73 16.75
CA GLY A 230 -11.60 8.06 17.23
C GLY A 230 -11.19 6.89 16.32
N GLY A 231 -12.17 6.10 15.87
CA GLY A 231 -11.93 5.01 14.92
C GLY A 231 -11.36 5.49 13.58
N ILE A 232 -11.90 6.57 13.03
CA ILE A 232 -11.41 7.16 11.78
C ILE A 232 -9.97 7.67 11.95
N LEU A 233 -9.69 8.42 13.02
CA LEU A 233 -8.35 8.94 13.28
C LEU A 233 -7.33 7.82 13.45
N LEU A 234 -7.70 6.77 14.18
CA LEU A 234 -6.87 5.57 14.34
C LEU A 234 -6.59 4.89 13.00
N LEU A 235 -7.63 4.69 12.17
CA LEU A 235 -7.50 4.07 10.86
C LEU A 235 -6.56 4.87 9.94
N VAL A 236 -6.74 6.20 9.85
CA VAL A 236 -5.87 7.06 9.06
C VAL A 236 -4.43 7.03 9.59
N THR A 237 -4.25 7.02 10.91
CA THR A 237 -2.92 6.91 11.54
C THR A 237 -2.27 5.56 11.22
N TRP A 238 -3.04 4.48 11.24
CA TRP A 238 -2.55 3.16 10.88
C TRP A 238 -2.15 3.09 9.40
N LEU A 239 -2.97 3.64 8.50
CA LEU A 239 -2.65 3.76 7.07
C LEU A 239 -1.40 4.61 6.82
N TYR A 240 -1.21 5.68 7.60
CA TYR A 240 -0.01 6.51 7.57
C TYR A 240 1.25 5.73 7.96
N LEU A 241 1.20 4.99 9.07
CA LEU A 241 2.32 4.14 9.50
C LEU A 241 2.60 3.01 8.50
N ALA A 242 1.57 2.41 7.92
CA ALA A 242 1.69 1.47 6.82
C ALA A 242 2.40 2.09 5.61
N GLY A 243 2.00 3.31 5.23
CA GLY A 243 2.66 4.08 4.17
C GLY A 243 4.13 4.31 4.46
N ILE A 244 4.49 4.71 5.68
CA ILE A 244 5.90 4.85 6.10
C ILE A 244 6.66 3.54 5.90
N VAL A 245 6.14 2.41 6.40
CA VAL A 245 6.81 1.11 6.30
C VAL A 245 7.07 0.72 4.83
N ILE A 246 6.08 0.93 3.95
CA ILE A 246 6.20 0.62 2.53
C ILE A 246 7.18 1.57 1.84
N LEU A 247 7.08 2.87 2.06
CA LEU A 247 7.94 3.83 1.37
C LEU A 247 9.40 3.79 1.85
N PHE A 248 9.65 3.50 3.13
CA PHE A 248 11.02 3.25 3.61
C PHE A 248 11.62 1.98 2.99
N GLY A 249 10.82 0.95 2.71
CA GLY A 249 11.28 -0.21 1.96
C GLY A 249 11.68 0.14 0.53
N ALA A 250 11.01 1.11 -0.11
CA ALA A 250 11.35 1.57 -1.45
C ALA A 250 12.68 2.34 -1.43
N VAL A 251 12.86 3.23 -0.46
CA VAL A 251 14.14 3.93 -0.23
C VAL A 251 15.27 2.93 0.03
N LEU A 252 15.03 1.88 0.83
CA LEU A 252 16.01 0.84 1.08
C LEU A 252 16.45 0.15 -0.22
N ASN A 253 15.52 -0.15 -1.13
CA ASN A 253 15.85 -0.71 -2.44
C ASN A 253 16.71 0.24 -3.27
N VAL A 254 16.34 1.52 -3.35
CA VAL A 254 17.12 2.55 -4.08
C VAL A 254 18.55 2.66 -3.54
N VAL A 255 18.71 2.69 -2.21
CA VAL A 255 20.03 2.76 -1.55
C VAL A 255 20.86 1.51 -1.83
N LEU A 256 20.28 0.32 -1.68
CA LEU A 256 21.00 -0.94 -1.87
C LEU A 256 21.35 -1.21 -3.33
N ALA A 257 20.50 -0.77 -4.26
CA ALA A 257 20.71 -0.89 -5.69
C ALA A 257 21.66 0.20 -6.27
N GLU A 258 22.17 1.13 -5.45
CA GLU A 258 23.02 2.25 -5.91
C GLU A 258 22.33 3.13 -6.94
N ARG A 259 20.99 3.21 -6.89
CA ARG A 259 20.18 3.98 -7.85
C ARG A 259 20.00 5.44 -7.46
N VAL A 260 20.77 5.92 -6.48
CA VAL A 260 20.82 7.33 -6.10
C VAL A 260 21.81 7.99 -7.06
N THR A 261 21.31 8.70 -8.07
CA THR A 261 22.15 9.60 -8.86
C THR A 261 22.63 10.74 -7.94
N GLU A 262 23.92 11.05 -7.98
CA GLU A 262 24.54 12.18 -7.25
C GLU A 262 24.02 13.57 -7.69
N ASP A 263 23.05 13.62 -8.62
CA ASP A 263 22.57 14.83 -9.31
C ASP A 263 21.77 15.81 -8.45
N GLY A 264 21.31 15.43 -7.26
CA GLY A 264 20.68 16.38 -6.34
C GLY A 264 21.68 17.44 -5.81
N THR A 265 22.97 17.16 -5.91
CA THR A 265 24.04 18.06 -5.46
C THR A 265 24.42 19.08 -6.55
N ASP A 266 24.39 18.67 -7.82
CA ASP A 266 24.78 19.54 -8.94
C ASP A 266 23.71 20.58 -9.27
N GLU A 267 22.42 20.26 -9.10
CA GLU A 267 21.34 21.21 -9.37
C GLU A 267 21.26 22.33 -8.31
N LEU A 268 21.60 22.03 -7.04
CA LEU A 268 21.70 23.03 -5.97
C LEU A 268 22.94 23.92 -6.11
N VAL A 269 24.09 23.35 -6.52
CA VAL A 269 25.33 24.09 -6.81
C VAL A 269 25.20 24.95 -8.07
N ALA A 270 24.54 24.46 -9.12
CA ALA A 270 24.26 25.23 -10.33
C ALA A 270 23.36 26.44 -10.05
N ARG A 271 22.36 26.30 -9.18
CA ARG A 271 21.45 27.40 -8.79
C ARG A 271 22.06 28.40 -7.81
N THR A 272 23.14 28.05 -7.11
CA THR A 272 23.89 28.99 -6.26
C THR A 272 25.08 29.64 -6.97
N GLY A 273 25.55 29.08 -8.09
CA GLY A 273 26.67 29.61 -8.87
C GLY A 273 26.32 30.71 -9.90
N ASP A 274 25.05 30.83 -10.30
CA ASP A 274 24.61 31.75 -11.37
C ASP A 274 24.10 33.13 -10.86
N GLY A 275 24.31 33.43 -9.57
CA GLY A 275 23.76 34.63 -8.94
C GLY A 275 24.69 35.86 -8.89
N SER A 276 25.91 35.80 -9.43
CA SER A 276 26.91 36.86 -9.22
C SER A 276 27.74 37.21 -10.45
N THR A 277 27.10 37.58 -11.55
CA THR A 277 27.72 38.46 -12.55
C THR A 277 26.61 39.21 -13.26
N ASP A 278 26.34 40.44 -12.85
CA ASP A 278 26.32 41.61 -13.75
C ASP A 278 25.76 42.86 -13.03
N THR A 279 26.65 43.62 -12.39
CA THR A 279 26.48 45.07 -12.22
C THR A 279 27.88 45.69 -12.14
N ASP A 280 28.49 45.94 -13.29
CA ASP A 280 29.39 47.10 -13.47
C ASP A 280 29.74 47.25 -14.96
N ARG A 281 29.00 48.14 -15.64
CA ARG A 281 29.48 49.05 -16.68
C ARG A 281 28.42 50.06 -17.11
#